data_AF-A0A542EHR7-F1
#
_entry.id   AF-A0A542EHR7-F1
#
_cell.length_a   1.000
_cell.length_b   1.000
_cell.length_c   1.000
_cell.angle_alpha   90.00
_cell.angle_beta   90.00
_cell.angle_gamma   90.00
#
_symmetry.space_group_name_H-M   'P 1'
#
loop_
_entity.id
_entity.type
_entity.pdbx_description
1 polymer ?
#
loop_
_entity_poly.entity_id
_entity_poly.type
_entity_poly.pdbx_seq_one_letter_code
_entity_poly.pdbx_strand_id
1 'polypeptide(L)' 'MSGQPLRCSAKGCPADAVWGIRWRNPKIHDATRRKVWLACGEHRVTLTEFLALRTFPMDVVPVADLD' A
#
# COMPACT_ATOMS: atom_id res chain seq x y z
N MET A 1 -11.47 -20.98 -7.67
CA MET A 1 -10.69 -20.18 -6.72
C MET A 1 -11.33 -18.81 -6.65
N SER A 2 -12.15 -18.56 -5.62
CA SER A 2 -12.75 -17.24 -5.43
C SER A 2 -11.64 -16.31 -4.95
N GLY A 3 -11.03 -15.54 -5.86
CA GLY A 3 -10.10 -14.48 -5.50
C GLY A 3 -10.87 -13.45 -4.68
N GLN A 4 -10.64 -13.42 -3.37
CA GLN A 4 -11.23 -12.39 -2.52
C GLN A 4 -10.84 -11.03 -3.11
N PRO A 5 -11.79 -10.10 -3.34
CA PRO A 5 -11.45 -8.79 -3.85
C PRO A 5 -10.45 -8.12 -2.90
N LEU A 6 -9.33 -7.69 -3.45
CA LEU A 6 -8.29 -6.99 -2.71
C LEU A 6 -8.82 -5.61 -2.35
N ARG A 7 -9.05 -5.36 -1.05
CA ARG A 7 -9.72 -4.14 -0.59
C ARG A 7 -8.72 -3.02 -0.28
N CYS A 8 -9.09 -1.79 -0.62
CA CYS A 8 -8.33 -0.60 -0.26
C CYS A 8 -8.08 -0.51 1.26
N SER A 9 -6.84 -0.17 1.65
CA SER A 9 -6.42 -0.01 3.05
C SER A 9 -6.81 1.33 3.67
N ALA A 10 -7.32 2.27 2.86
CA ALA A 10 -7.87 3.52 3.39
C ALA A 10 -9.07 3.21 4.32
N LYS A 11 -9.07 3.85 5.50
CA LYS A 11 -10.08 3.60 6.53
C LYS A 11 -11.49 3.83 5.97
N GLY A 12 -12.33 2.80 6.06
CA GLY A 12 -13.73 2.87 5.62
C GLY A 12 -13.93 2.77 4.10
N CYS A 13 -12.87 2.68 3.29
CA CYS A 13 -13.02 2.55 1.85
C CYS A 13 -13.50 1.13 1.47
N PRO A 14 -14.60 0.98 0.71
CA PRO A 14 -15.07 -0.32 0.24
C PRO A 14 -14.48 -0.72 -1.12
N ALA A 15 -13.82 0.21 -1.82
CA ALA A 15 -13.37 0.02 -3.19
C ALA A 15 -12.27 -1.03 -3.32
N ASP A 16 -12.25 -1.67 -4.48
CA ASP A 16 -11.20 -2.61 -4.86
C ASP A 16 -9.88 -1.87 -5.10
N ALA A 17 -8.81 -2.51 -4.67
CA ALA A 17 -7.46 -2.04 -4.84
C ALA A 17 -6.93 -2.45 -6.21
N VAL A 18 -6.29 -1.48 -6.87
CA VAL A 18 -5.59 -1.68 -8.14
C VAL A 18 -4.09 -1.40 -8.01
N TRP A 19 -3.65 -0.94 -6.83
CA TRP A 19 -2.26 -0.66 -6.49
C TRP A 19 -1.84 -1.35 -5.19
N GLY A 20 -0.57 -1.73 -5.13
CA GLY A 20 0.16 -2.12 -3.94
C GLY A 20 1.23 -1.08 -3.58
N ILE A 21 1.25 -0.66 -2.31
CA ILE A 21 2.23 0.28 -1.76
C ILE A 21 3.11 -0.50 -0.79
N ARG A 22 4.32 -0.85 -1.23
CA ARG A 22 5.34 -1.55 -0.43
C ARG A 22 6.13 -0.51 0.35
N TRP A 23 6.01 -0.48 1.67
CA TRP A 23 6.64 0.55 2.50
C TRP A 23 7.33 -0.01 3.74
N ARG A 24 8.24 0.77 4.31
CA ARG A 24 8.96 0.42 5.55
C ARG A 24 8.99 1.62 6.49
N ASN A 25 8.85 1.36 7.80
CA ASN A 25 9.21 2.33 8.84
C ASN A 25 10.66 2.05 9.32
N PRO A 26 11.66 2.84 8.91
CA PRO A 26 13.06 2.59 9.27
C PRO A 26 13.35 2.69 10.77
N LYS A 27 12.45 3.31 11.55
CA LYS A 27 12.62 3.43 13.01
C LYS A 27 12.38 2.12 13.76
N ILE A 28 11.68 1.15 13.16
CA ILE A 28 11.26 -0.10 13.84
C ILE A 28 11.46 -1.37 12.99
N HIS A 29 11.78 -1.23 11.70
CA HIS A 29 11.95 -2.35 10.79
C HIS A 29 13.31 -2.23 10.09
N ASP A 30 14.07 -3.31 10.13
CA ASP A 30 15.29 -3.46 9.34
C ASP A 30 14.97 -3.52 7.83
N ALA A 31 16.02 -3.51 7.00
CA ALA A 31 15.84 -3.36 5.57
C ALA A 31 15.04 -4.49 4.90
N THR A 32 14.98 -5.67 5.50
CA THR A 32 14.38 -6.88 4.94
C THR A 32 12.86 -6.92 5.10
N ARG A 33 12.30 -6.14 6.05
CA ARG A 33 10.86 -6.15 6.33
C ARG A 33 10.15 -4.95 5.71
N ARG A 34 9.24 -5.24 4.77
CA ARG A 34 8.29 -4.28 4.21
C ARG A 34 6.87 -4.67 4.55
N LYS A 35 6.01 -3.68 4.72
CA LYS A 35 4.55 -3.83 4.78
C LYS A 35 3.98 -3.49 3.42
N VAL A 36 2.80 -4.02 3.12
CA VAL A 36 2.03 -3.67 1.93
C VAL A 36 0.73 -3.02 2.36
N TRP A 37 0.42 -1.87 1.77
CA TRP A 37 -0.92 -1.31 1.77
C TRP A 37 -1.52 -1.44 0.38
N LEU A 38 -2.79 -1.81 0.34
CA LEU A 38 -3.58 -1.89 -0.89
C LEU A 38 -4.27 -0.54 -1.12
N ALA A 39 -4.32 -0.05 -2.36
CA ALA A 39 -4.95 1.22 -2.69
C ALA A 39 -5.82 1.13 -3.95
N CYS A 40 -7.02 1.71 -3.88
CA CYS A 40 -7.81 2.01 -5.08
C CYS A 40 -7.23 3.22 -5.82
N GLY A 41 -7.76 3.52 -7.01
CA GLY A 41 -7.30 4.67 -7.81
C GLY A 41 -7.37 6.00 -7.07
N GLU A 42 -8.43 6.21 -6.28
CA GLU A 42 -8.66 7.46 -5.54
C GLU A 42 -7.68 7.64 -4.37
N HIS A 43 -7.44 6.57 -3.60
CA HIS A 43 -6.69 6.66 -2.35
C HIS A 43 -5.18 6.44 -2.49
N ARG A 44 -4.69 6.06 -3.67
CA ARG A 44 -3.25 5.88 -3.92
C ARG A 44 -2.46 7.12 -3.49
N VAL A 45 -2.88 8.30 -3.94
CA VAL A 45 -2.16 9.56 -3.68
C VAL A 45 -2.11 9.85 -2.18
N THR A 46 -3.25 9.90 -1.51
CA THR A 46 -3.31 10.20 -0.07
C THR A 46 -2.51 9.22 0.80
N LEU A 47 -2.54 7.92 0.47
CA LEU A 47 -1.76 6.91 1.21
C LEU A 47 -0.25 7.09 0.99
N THR A 48 0.19 7.41 -0.23
CA THR A 48 1.60 7.70 -0.51
C THR A 48 2.08 9.00 0.12
N GLU A 49 1.25 10.05 0.13
CA GLU A 49 1.56 11.32 0.78
C GLU A 49 1.75 11.13 2.29
N PHE A 50 0.90 10.33 2.94
CA PHE A 50 1.05 10.01 4.35
C PHE A 50 2.43 9.39 4.68
N LEU A 51 2.93 8.52 3.80
CA LEU A 51 4.24 7.88 3.94
C LEU A 51 5.38 8.85 3.62
N ALA A 52 5.21 9.68 2.57
CA ALA A 52 6.18 10.68 2.14
C ALA A 52 6.41 11.75 3.22
N LEU A 53 5.35 12.23 3.87
CA LEU A 53 5.43 13.18 4.99
C LEU A 53 6.26 12.64 6.18
N ARG A 54 6.43 11.32 6.27
CA ARG A 54 7.23 10.64 7.31
C ARG A 54 8.58 10.17 6.80
N THR A 55 8.91 10.48 5.54
CA THR A 55 10.13 10.03 4.85
C THR A 55 10.28 8.51 4.90
N PHE A 56 9.15 7.78 4.85
CA PHE A 56 9.17 6.32 4.81
C PHE A 56 9.51 5.84 3.41
N PRO A 57 10.56 5.00 3.24
CA PRO A 57 10.86 4.39 1.95
C PRO A 57 9.65 3.59 1.48
N MET A 58 9.21 3.88 0.25
CA MET A 58 8.06 3.23 -0.37
C MET A 58 8.30 2.98 -1.85
N ASP A 59 7.58 1.99 -2.37
CA ASP A 59 7.51 1.62 -3.78
C ASP A 59 6.03 1.33 -4.11
N VAL A 60 5.59 1.71 -5.31
CA VAL A 60 4.19 1.59 -5.73
C VAL A 60 4.12 0.78 -7.01
N VAL A 61 3.41 -0.35 -6.96
CA VAL A 61 3.26 -1.28 -8.07
C VAL A 61 1.78 -1.54 -8.36
N PRO A 62 1.40 -1.92 -9.58
CA PRO A 62 0.08 -2.50 -9.84
C PRO A 62 -0.20 -3.66 -8.89
N VAL A 63 -1.45 -3.83 -8.48
CA VAL A 63 -1.82 -4.91 -7.56
C VAL A 63 -1.57 -6.30 -8.14
N ALA A 64 -1.57 -6.43 -9.47
CA ALA A 64 -1.24 -7.66 -10.17
C ALA A 64 0.25 -8.05 -10.03
N ASP A 65 1.11 -7.08 -9.70
CA ASP A 65 2.56 -7.26 -9.54
C ASP A 65 2.95 -7.32 -8.05
N LEU A 66 1.96 -7.40 -7.14
CA LEU A 66 2.18 -7.69 -5.74
C LEU A 66 2.38 -9.20 -5.55
N ASP A 67 3.64 -9.62 -5.63
CA ASP A 67 4.10 -10.94 -5.15
C ASP A 67 3.88 -11.12 -3.64
#